data_AF-A0A7Y2D4J8-F1
#
_entry.id   AF-A0A7Y2D4J8-F1
#
_cell.length_a   1.000
_cell.length_b   1.000
_cell.length_c   1.000
_cell.angle_alpha   90.00
_cell.angle_beta   90.00
_cell.angle_gamma   90.00
#
_symmetry.space_group_name_H-M   'P 1'
#
loop_
_entity.id
_entity.type
_entity.pdbx_description
1 polymer ?
#
loop_
_entity_poly.entity_id
_entity_poly.type
_entity_poly.pdbx_seq_one_letter_code
_entity_poly.pdbx_strand_id
1 'polypeptide(L)'
;MKSILSFVLAVLIMFSGGDLTAQEKAEQKKPKGPMSSATFRSLKLRGIGPAYMSGRIADIAVDQKNPNIWFVAVGSGGVWKTVNAGTTWKPVFDKQKVYSTGDVTIDPSNSNVIWVGTGENNGGRHIGFGDGVYKSIDGGKTWKNMGLPKSERIGDIVIHPEEPDTVWVSAQGPLWTKGGERGLYKTTDGGKSWKNVLEIDEWTGVASLVIDPRNPDKLYAATWSRQRTVANYVGTGKGSGIHTTDDGGETWTKLKTGLPKGRMGKIGLTISPMKPDVVYATIETDNRKGGVWRSNDRGASWTKMSNEVGGGTGPHYYQELFADQHQFDRIYIMSNNSKVSDDGGKTWSRISTRRKHVDDHAMAFHPTDPDFVLIGSDGGVYMSHDRMSTWRFIRNLPITQFYKIDVDAKKPFYNVYGGTQDNSTQGGPSQTGRTDGIKNSDWFLTAGGDGHQPATEHGNPNIMYSQSQQGFLTRRDTSSGENHFIQPQPKPGEPAERFNWDAPINVSTHDPKRIYHASQRVWRSDDRGDSWTAISPDLTKNGNRMHMPMMGR
;
A
#
# COMPACT_ATOMS: atom_id res chain seq x y z
N MET A 1 -31.76 -6.49 -87.60
CA MET A 1 -33.18 -6.50 -88.02
C MET A 1 -34.04 -6.44 -86.77
N LYS A 2 -34.83 -5.35 -86.62
CA LYS A 2 -36.20 -5.22 -86.08
C LYS A 2 -36.65 -6.24 -84.98
N SER A 3 -37.33 -5.90 -83.88
CA SER A 3 -38.10 -4.72 -83.50
C SER A 3 -38.53 -4.83 -82.03
N ILE A 4 -38.82 -3.66 -81.46
CA ILE A 4 -39.56 -3.37 -80.23
C ILE A 4 -41.02 -3.86 -80.34
N LEU A 5 -41.63 -4.33 -79.24
CA LEU A 5 -42.98 -3.98 -78.74
C LEU A 5 -43.28 -4.84 -77.48
N SER A 6 -43.25 -4.26 -76.27
CA SER A 6 -44.38 -3.64 -75.54
C SER A 6 -45.30 -4.67 -74.85
N PHE A 7 -45.21 -4.82 -73.53
CA PHE A 7 -45.95 -4.06 -72.49
C PHE A 7 -47.37 -4.60 -72.24
N VAL A 8 -47.51 -5.55 -71.30
CA VAL A 8 -48.64 -5.58 -70.36
C VAL A 8 -48.10 -6.06 -69.01
N LEU A 9 -48.10 -5.15 -68.06
CA LEU A 9 -47.91 -5.37 -66.63
C LEU A 9 -49.16 -6.07 -66.09
N ALA A 10 -48.98 -7.10 -65.27
CA ALA A 10 -49.50 -7.17 -63.90
C ALA A 10 -50.05 -8.54 -63.47
N VAL A 11 -49.76 -8.83 -62.20
CA VAL A 11 -50.50 -9.69 -61.26
C VAL A 11 -50.05 -11.16 -61.17
N LEU A 12 -49.18 -11.37 -60.16
CA LEU A 12 -49.15 -12.51 -59.23
C LEU A 12 -48.89 -13.92 -59.81
N ILE A 13 -47.71 -14.48 -59.52
CA ILE A 13 -47.54 -15.48 -58.46
C ILE A 13 -46.05 -15.81 -58.31
N MET A 14 -45.66 -15.87 -57.04
CA MET A 14 -44.37 -16.12 -56.42
C MET A 14 -43.44 -17.11 -57.17
N PHE A 15 -42.22 -16.64 -57.45
CA PHE A 15 -41.07 -17.49 -57.75
C PHE A 15 -40.61 -18.20 -56.47
N SER A 16 -40.81 -19.51 -56.43
CA SER A 16 -40.02 -20.45 -55.64
C SER A 16 -38.71 -20.73 -56.37
N GLY A 17 -37.58 -20.29 -55.82
CA GLY A 17 -36.23 -20.63 -56.29
C GLY A 17 -35.25 -20.39 -55.15
N GLY A 18 -34.76 -21.47 -54.56
CA GLY A 18 -34.08 -21.47 -53.27
C GLY A 18 -32.67 -20.90 -53.28
N ASP A 19 -32.40 -20.01 -52.33
CA ASP A 19 -31.04 -19.72 -51.87
C ASP A 19 -30.64 -20.76 -50.82
N LEU A 20 -29.60 -21.53 -51.15
CA LEU A 20 -28.85 -22.37 -50.22
C LEU A 20 -28.10 -21.47 -49.22
N THR A 21 -28.80 -21.02 -48.18
CA THR A 21 -28.12 -20.51 -46.99
C THR A 21 -27.69 -21.68 -46.14
N ALA A 22 -26.37 -21.90 -46.06
CA ALA A 22 -25.77 -22.74 -45.04
C ALA A 22 -26.22 -22.25 -43.66
N GLN A 23 -27.12 -23.01 -43.04
CA GLN A 23 -27.65 -22.73 -41.72
C GLN A 23 -26.52 -23.00 -40.72
N GLU A 24 -25.79 -21.97 -40.31
CA GLU A 24 -25.02 -22.03 -39.06
C GLU A 24 -25.97 -22.57 -38.00
N LYS A 25 -25.63 -23.74 -37.44
CA LYS A 25 -26.29 -24.25 -36.25
C LYS A 25 -26.18 -23.16 -35.19
N ALA A 26 -27.25 -22.42 -34.99
CA ALA A 26 -27.41 -21.56 -33.84
C ALA A 26 -27.26 -22.47 -32.61
N GLU A 27 -26.09 -22.42 -31.97
CA GLU A 27 -25.94 -22.95 -30.63
C GLU A 27 -27.05 -22.32 -29.79
N GLN A 28 -28.03 -23.15 -29.40
CA GLN A 28 -29.00 -22.78 -28.39
C GLN A 28 -28.21 -22.40 -27.15
N LYS A 29 -28.01 -21.08 -26.95
CA LYS A 29 -27.44 -20.54 -25.73
C LYS A 29 -28.32 -21.02 -24.59
N LYS A 30 -27.82 -22.01 -23.83
CA LYS A 30 -28.43 -22.44 -22.57
C LYS A 30 -28.88 -21.19 -21.81
N PRO A 31 -30.10 -21.15 -21.26
CA PRO A 31 -30.56 -20.00 -20.49
C PRO A 31 -29.52 -19.74 -19.41
N LYS A 32 -28.87 -18.58 -19.50
CA LYS A 32 -27.84 -18.18 -18.54
C LYS A 32 -28.55 -18.11 -17.19
N GLY A 33 -28.14 -18.96 -16.25
CA GLY A 33 -28.76 -19.01 -14.92
C GLY A 33 -28.76 -17.63 -14.23
N PRO A 34 -29.52 -17.48 -13.13
CA PRO A 34 -29.68 -16.20 -12.44
C PRO A 34 -28.36 -15.57 -12.00
N MET A 35 -27.29 -16.34 -11.86
CA MET A 35 -25.94 -15.88 -11.51
C MET A 35 -25.04 -15.66 -12.74
N SER A 36 -25.54 -15.02 -13.80
CA SER A 36 -24.74 -14.69 -14.98
C SER A 36 -24.36 -13.22 -15.03
N SER A 37 -23.31 -12.87 -15.78
CA SER A 37 -22.94 -11.47 -16.00
C SER A 37 -24.10 -10.63 -16.58
N ALA A 38 -25.05 -11.27 -17.25
CA ALA A 38 -26.24 -10.58 -17.76
C ALA A 38 -27.11 -10.02 -16.64
N THR A 39 -27.27 -10.75 -15.53
CA THR A 39 -28.07 -10.36 -14.36
C THR A 39 -27.49 -9.13 -13.68
N PHE A 40 -26.16 -9.04 -13.60
CA PHE A 40 -25.49 -7.97 -12.85
C PHE A 40 -25.10 -6.78 -13.71
N ARG A 41 -25.32 -6.82 -15.04
CA ARG A 41 -24.92 -5.74 -15.96
C ARG A 41 -25.53 -4.37 -15.64
N SER A 42 -26.70 -4.35 -14.99
CA SER A 42 -27.38 -3.11 -14.58
C SER A 42 -27.02 -2.64 -13.17
N LEU A 43 -26.36 -3.48 -12.35
CA LEU A 43 -25.89 -3.07 -11.03
C LEU A 43 -24.64 -2.21 -11.18
N LYS A 44 -24.74 -0.95 -10.74
CA LYS A 44 -23.62 -0.03 -10.71
C LYS A 44 -23.00 -0.03 -9.31
N LEU A 45 -21.68 -0.15 -9.24
CA LEU A 45 -20.95 0.13 -8.01
C LEU A 45 -21.13 1.60 -7.64
N ARG A 46 -21.36 1.84 -6.34
CA ARG A 46 -21.50 3.18 -5.78
C ARG A 46 -20.60 3.29 -4.56
N GLY A 47 -19.76 4.31 -4.51
CA GLY A 47 -19.02 4.64 -3.31
C GLY A 47 -19.97 5.08 -2.20
N ILE A 48 -19.82 4.50 -1.01
CA ILE A 48 -20.59 4.85 0.20
C ILE A 48 -19.73 5.57 1.26
N GLY A 49 -18.50 5.96 0.88
CA GLY A 49 -17.45 6.35 1.83
C GLY A 49 -16.78 5.12 2.46
N PRO A 50 -16.20 5.26 3.67
CA PRO A 50 -15.98 6.52 4.38
C PRO A 50 -14.89 7.35 3.69
N ALA A 51 -14.86 8.64 4.00
CA ALA A 51 -13.66 9.45 3.85
C ALA A 51 -13.30 10.18 5.17
N TYR A 52 -13.82 9.64 6.29
CA TYR A 52 -13.39 10.00 7.64
C TYR A 52 -11.91 9.65 7.88
N MET A 53 -11.40 8.67 7.14
CA MET A 53 -10.02 8.25 7.07
C MET A 53 -9.76 7.71 5.65
N SER A 54 -8.50 7.69 5.25
CA SER A 54 -8.05 7.04 4.03
C SER A 54 -7.12 5.89 4.42
N GLY A 55 -6.72 5.05 3.46
CA GLY A 55 -5.74 4.00 3.70
C GLY A 55 -4.31 4.49 3.49
N ARG A 56 -3.40 3.53 3.61
CA ARG A 56 -1.96 3.74 3.52
C ARG A 56 -1.49 4.31 2.18
N ILE A 57 -0.76 5.41 2.31
CA ILE A 57 -0.07 6.08 1.21
C ILE A 57 1.35 5.54 1.14
N ALA A 58 1.72 4.99 -0.01
CA ALA A 58 3.07 4.46 -0.24
C ALA A 58 4.03 5.57 -0.66
N ASP A 59 3.58 6.47 -1.54
CA ASP A 59 4.40 7.56 -2.08
C ASP A 59 3.55 8.73 -2.61
N ILE A 60 4.15 9.93 -2.66
CA ILE A 60 3.54 11.17 -3.14
C ILE A 60 4.54 11.93 -4.03
N ALA A 61 4.14 12.21 -5.27
CA ALA A 61 4.86 13.10 -6.16
C ALA A 61 4.11 14.42 -6.38
N VAL A 62 4.79 15.54 -6.15
CA VAL A 62 4.33 16.90 -6.45
C VAL A 62 5.06 17.39 -7.69
N ASP A 63 4.30 17.88 -8.68
CA ASP A 63 4.90 18.49 -9.88
C ASP A 63 5.63 19.78 -9.50
N GLN A 64 6.94 19.80 -9.74
CA GLN A 64 7.81 20.92 -9.39
C GLN A 64 7.55 22.17 -10.24
N LYS A 65 6.88 22.03 -11.40
CA LYS A 65 6.50 23.16 -12.28
C LYS A 65 5.09 23.68 -11.98
N ASN A 66 4.22 22.83 -11.45
CA ASN A 66 2.87 23.19 -11.03
C ASN A 66 2.47 22.43 -9.75
N PRO A 67 2.73 23.01 -8.57
CA PRO A 67 2.52 22.33 -7.30
C PRO A 67 1.04 22.11 -6.93
N ASN A 68 0.08 22.45 -7.80
CA ASN A 68 -1.32 22.01 -7.66
C ASN A 68 -1.55 20.58 -8.17
N ILE A 69 -0.60 20.02 -8.92
CA ILE A 69 -0.68 18.68 -9.51
C ILE A 69 0.08 17.70 -8.62
N TRP A 70 -0.65 16.72 -8.07
CA TRP A 70 -0.07 15.64 -7.28
C TRP A 70 -0.46 14.28 -7.84
N PHE A 71 0.45 13.33 -7.72
CA PHE A 71 0.17 11.91 -7.85
C PHE A 71 0.39 11.23 -6.50
N VAL A 72 -0.52 10.34 -6.12
CA VAL A 72 -0.48 9.62 -4.86
C VAL A 72 -0.54 8.13 -5.16
N ALA A 73 0.52 7.40 -4.81
CA ALA A 73 0.59 5.95 -4.87
C ALA A 73 0.04 5.37 -3.57
N VAL A 74 -0.90 4.42 -3.69
CA VAL A 74 -1.62 3.84 -2.55
C VAL A 74 -1.22 2.38 -2.38
N GLY A 75 -0.92 1.97 -1.14
CA GLY A 75 -0.49 0.60 -0.84
C GLY A 75 -1.48 -0.47 -1.33
N SER A 76 -2.79 -0.16 -1.26
CA SER A 76 -3.88 -0.94 -1.85
C SER A 76 -4.98 -0.07 -2.47
N GLY A 77 -4.73 0.61 -3.59
CA GLY A 77 -5.75 1.47 -4.20
C GLY A 77 -5.35 2.16 -5.51
N GLY A 78 -4.31 1.66 -6.18
CA GLY A 78 -3.79 2.24 -7.42
C GLY A 78 -3.15 3.61 -7.22
N VAL A 79 -3.22 4.44 -8.26
CA VAL A 79 -2.67 5.80 -8.28
C VAL A 79 -3.78 6.81 -8.47
N TRP A 80 -3.73 7.88 -7.69
CA TRP A 80 -4.69 8.98 -7.70
C TRP A 80 -4.02 10.27 -8.12
N LYS A 81 -4.70 11.06 -8.94
CA LYS A 81 -4.23 12.37 -9.40
C LYS A 81 -5.15 13.49 -8.93
N THR A 82 -4.55 14.60 -8.51
CA THR A 82 -5.23 15.89 -8.39
C THR A 82 -4.56 16.92 -9.29
N VAL A 83 -5.30 17.96 -9.68
CA VAL A 83 -4.80 19.12 -10.43
C VAL A 83 -5.13 20.44 -9.72
N ASN A 84 -5.68 20.35 -8.51
CA ASN A 84 -6.18 21.48 -7.72
C ASN A 84 -5.91 21.25 -6.23
N ALA A 85 -4.70 20.79 -5.92
CA ALA A 85 -4.18 20.65 -4.56
C ALA A 85 -5.11 19.85 -3.63
N GLY A 86 -5.61 18.71 -4.12
CA GLY A 86 -6.41 17.78 -3.34
C GLY A 86 -7.89 18.16 -3.17
N THR A 87 -8.34 19.25 -3.81
CA THR A 87 -9.78 19.62 -3.80
C THR A 87 -10.63 18.55 -4.47
N THR A 88 -10.15 18.00 -5.60
CA THR A 88 -10.77 16.86 -6.30
C THR A 88 -9.72 15.85 -6.74
N TRP A 89 -10.14 14.59 -6.86
CA TRP A 89 -9.27 13.48 -7.20
C TRP A 89 -9.81 12.66 -8.36
N LYS A 90 -8.90 12.11 -9.15
CA LYS A 90 -9.21 11.16 -10.23
C LYS A 90 -8.37 9.90 -10.04
N PRO A 91 -8.98 8.70 -9.97
CA PRO A 91 -8.21 7.47 -10.06
C PRO A 91 -7.67 7.37 -11.49
N VAL A 92 -6.36 7.20 -11.63
CA VAL A 92 -5.67 7.15 -12.92
C VAL A 92 -5.17 5.75 -13.26
N PHE A 93 -5.29 4.79 -12.34
CA PHE A 93 -4.68 3.46 -12.47
C PHE A 93 -5.66 2.27 -12.40
N ASP A 94 -6.96 2.51 -12.18
CA ASP A 94 -7.98 1.45 -11.96
C ASP A 94 -8.17 0.44 -13.09
N LYS A 95 -7.65 0.75 -14.29
CA LYS A 95 -7.71 -0.15 -15.46
C LYS A 95 -6.57 -1.16 -15.51
N GLN A 96 -5.58 -1.04 -14.63
CA GLN A 96 -4.44 -1.96 -14.57
C GLN A 96 -4.80 -3.22 -13.76
N LYS A 97 -4.05 -4.29 -13.98
CA LYS A 97 -4.31 -5.59 -13.34
C LYS A 97 -3.92 -5.63 -11.86
N VAL A 98 -3.06 -4.71 -11.45
CA VAL A 98 -2.53 -4.60 -10.10
C VAL A 98 -3.05 -3.34 -9.42
N TYR A 99 -3.29 -3.45 -8.12
CA TYR A 99 -3.85 -2.37 -7.29
C TYR A 99 -2.86 -1.87 -6.23
N SER A 100 -1.76 -2.60 -6.00
CA SER A 100 -0.75 -2.23 -5.03
C SER A 100 0.35 -1.44 -5.73
N THR A 101 0.72 -0.29 -5.17
CA THR A 101 1.78 0.56 -5.69
C THR A 101 2.78 0.90 -4.58
N GLY A 102 4.05 1.00 -4.96
CA GLY A 102 5.15 1.30 -4.04
C GLY A 102 5.79 2.67 -4.27
N ASP A 103 5.73 3.19 -5.50
CA ASP A 103 6.46 4.41 -5.90
C ASP A 103 5.74 5.12 -7.06
N VAL A 104 5.81 6.45 -7.09
CA VAL A 104 5.36 7.27 -8.22
C VAL A 104 6.33 8.42 -8.47
N THR A 105 6.84 8.52 -9.69
CA THR A 105 7.80 9.58 -10.05
C THR A 105 7.32 10.37 -11.24
N ILE A 106 7.44 11.70 -11.14
CA ILE A 106 7.22 12.63 -12.25
C ILE A 106 8.59 12.91 -12.88
N ASP A 107 8.67 12.82 -14.21
CA ASP A 107 9.87 13.21 -14.94
C ASP A 107 10.17 14.71 -14.72
N PRO A 108 11.38 15.07 -14.23
CA PRO A 108 11.74 16.46 -13.94
C PRO A 108 11.74 17.34 -15.20
N SER A 109 12.01 16.77 -16.37
CA SER A 109 12.04 17.47 -17.65
C SER A 109 10.62 17.65 -18.24
N ASN A 110 9.68 16.73 -17.96
CA ASN A 110 8.35 16.71 -18.57
C ASN A 110 7.25 16.18 -17.63
N SER A 111 6.43 17.08 -17.07
CA SER A 111 5.34 16.74 -16.14
C SER A 111 4.22 15.83 -16.70
N ASN A 112 4.24 15.49 -17.99
CA ASN A 112 3.32 14.49 -18.57
C ASN A 112 3.86 13.06 -18.52
N VAL A 113 5.17 12.89 -18.32
CA VAL A 113 5.81 11.59 -18.21
C VAL A 113 5.83 11.17 -16.75
N ILE A 114 5.12 10.09 -16.44
CA ILE A 114 4.94 9.57 -15.09
C ILE A 114 5.35 8.11 -15.09
N TRP A 115 6.14 7.73 -14.10
CA TRP A 115 6.49 6.34 -13.84
C TRP A 115 5.86 5.88 -12.54
N VAL A 116 5.40 4.62 -12.51
CA VAL A 116 4.79 4.02 -11.33
C VAL A 116 5.42 2.66 -11.09
N GLY A 117 5.95 2.49 -9.88
CA GLY A 117 6.42 1.21 -9.36
C GLY A 117 5.27 0.47 -8.67
N THR A 118 5.02 -0.77 -9.07
CA THR A 118 3.95 -1.57 -8.47
C THR A 118 4.44 -2.48 -7.35
N GLY A 119 3.54 -2.78 -6.41
CA GLY A 119 3.79 -3.56 -5.21
C GLY A 119 4.44 -2.76 -4.09
N GLU A 120 3.81 -2.81 -2.92
CA GLU A 120 4.26 -2.05 -1.76
C GLU A 120 5.68 -2.45 -1.31
N ASN A 121 6.53 -1.45 -1.05
CA ASN A 121 7.97 -1.62 -0.82
C ASN A 121 8.34 -1.90 0.66
N ASN A 122 7.34 -2.22 1.49
CA ASN A 122 7.49 -2.58 2.90
C ASN A 122 7.71 -4.09 3.10
N GLY A 123 8.17 -4.48 4.29
CA GLY A 123 8.38 -5.88 4.73
C GLY A 123 7.25 -6.45 5.58
N GLY A 124 6.07 -5.82 5.54
CA GLY A 124 4.89 -6.16 6.35
C GLY A 124 4.26 -7.52 6.01
N ARG A 125 3.24 -7.92 6.79
CA ARG A 125 2.49 -9.18 6.57
C ARG A 125 1.33 -8.99 5.59
N HIS A 126 0.80 -7.78 5.53
CA HIS A 126 -0.44 -7.39 4.85
C HIS A 126 -0.15 -6.44 3.69
N ILE A 127 0.73 -6.88 2.79
CA ILE A 127 1.27 -6.07 1.70
C ILE A 127 0.97 -6.72 0.34
N GLY A 128 0.46 -5.93 -0.61
CA GLY A 128 0.20 -6.38 -1.98
C GLY A 128 1.51 -6.54 -2.76
N PHE A 129 1.51 -7.39 -3.79
CA PHE A 129 2.58 -7.44 -4.79
C PHE A 129 2.12 -6.77 -6.09
N GLY A 130 3.10 -6.31 -6.87
CA GLY A 130 2.92 -5.71 -8.18
C GLY A 130 3.39 -6.61 -9.31
N ASP A 131 3.32 -6.09 -10.53
CA ASP A 131 3.76 -6.72 -11.76
C ASP A 131 4.72 -5.83 -12.57
N GLY A 132 5.56 -5.07 -11.85
CA GLY A 132 6.66 -4.29 -12.40
C GLY A 132 6.38 -2.80 -12.48
N VAL A 133 6.79 -2.19 -13.60
CA VAL A 133 6.82 -0.73 -13.75
C VAL A 133 5.89 -0.29 -14.86
N TYR A 134 5.18 0.83 -14.66
CA TYR A 134 4.31 1.44 -15.66
C TYR A 134 4.79 2.82 -16.04
N LYS A 135 4.64 3.18 -17.32
CA LYS A 135 4.90 4.51 -17.85
C LYS A 135 3.63 5.11 -18.45
N SER A 136 3.38 6.36 -18.13
CA SER A 136 2.43 7.24 -18.81
C SER A 136 3.21 8.34 -19.51
N ILE A 137 2.75 8.75 -20.69
CA ILE A 137 3.30 9.92 -21.43
C ILE A 137 2.26 11.05 -21.61
N ASP A 138 1.07 10.91 -21.01
CA ASP A 138 -0.07 11.81 -21.18
C ASP A 138 -0.65 12.32 -19.84
N GLY A 139 0.20 12.35 -18.81
CA GLY A 139 -0.14 12.82 -17.48
C GLY A 139 -1.08 11.89 -16.70
N GLY A 140 -0.99 10.57 -16.94
CA GLY A 140 -1.70 9.51 -16.24
C GLY A 140 -3.04 9.13 -16.87
N LYS A 141 -3.31 9.50 -18.12
CA LYS A 141 -4.57 9.11 -18.80
C LYS A 141 -4.48 7.70 -19.35
N THR A 142 -3.31 7.33 -19.88
CA THR A 142 -3.00 5.98 -20.37
C THR A 142 -1.69 5.47 -19.79
N TRP A 143 -1.57 4.15 -19.65
CA TRP A 143 -0.42 3.51 -19.03
C TRP A 143 0.02 2.32 -19.88
N LYS A 144 1.33 2.11 -19.93
CA LYS A 144 1.96 0.93 -20.52
C LYS A 144 2.81 0.26 -19.45
N ASN A 145 2.63 -1.05 -19.26
CA ASN A 145 3.56 -1.86 -18.47
C ASN A 145 4.89 -1.96 -19.23
N MET A 146 5.98 -1.60 -18.58
CA MET A 146 7.34 -1.51 -19.12
C MET A 146 8.22 -2.69 -18.71
N GLY A 147 7.68 -3.72 -18.05
CA GLY A 147 8.40 -4.91 -17.64
C GLY A 147 8.73 -4.94 -16.15
N LEU A 148 9.66 -5.82 -15.79
CA LEU A 148 9.96 -6.27 -14.42
C LEU A 148 8.79 -7.00 -13.70
N PRO A 149 8.05 -7.91 -14.35
CA PRO A 149 6.85 -8.55 -13.77
C PRO A 149 7.10 -9.46 -12.57
N LYS A 150 8.33 -9.93 -12.37
CA LYS A 150 8.77 -10.79 -11.25
C LYS A 150 9.49 -10.00 -10.16
N SER A 151 9.49 -8.67 -10.23
CA SER A 151 10.04 -7.81 -9.17
C SER A 151 9.18 -7.83 -7.91
N GLU A 152 7.87 -8.03 -8.08
CA GLU A 152 6.80 -7.94 -7.07
C GLU A 152 6.71 -6.61 -6.30
N ARG A 153 7.81 -5.86 -6.16
CA ARG A 153 7.96 -4.70 -5.28
C ARG A 153 9.04 -3.79 -5.84
N ILE A 154 8.60 -2.65 -6.32
CA ILE A 154 9.48 -1.56 -6.74
C ILE A 154 9.66 -0.59 -5.58
N GLY A 155 10.93 -0.28 -5.25
CA GLY A 155 11.29 0.60 -4.14
C GLY A 155 11.20 2.07 -4.52
N ASP A 156 11.96 2.47 -5.54
CA ASP A 156 12.13 3.82 -6.06
C ASP A 156 12.37 3.75 -7.58
N ILE A 157 11.95 4.80 -8.27
CA ILE A 157 12.26 5.06 -9.67
C ILE A 157 13.01 6.38 -9.76
N VAL A 158 14.19 6.37 -10.37
CA VAL A 158 14.98 7.57 -10.60
C VAL A 158 15.14 7.78 -12.09
N ILE A 159 14.78 8.97 -12.56
CA ILE A 159 14.84 9.36 -13.97
C ILE A 159 16.03 10.30 -14.15
N HIS A 160 16.84 10.07 -15.18
CA HIS A 160 17.93 10.97 -15.51
C HIS A 160 17.37 12.37 -15.86
N PRO A 161 17.89 13.46 -15.26
CA PRO A 161 17.27 14.79 -15.36
C PRO A 161 17.31 15.38 -16.77
N GLU A 162 18.30 15.00 -17.57
CA GLU A 162 18.53 15.52 -18.93
C GLU A 162 18.25 14.49 -20.04
N GLU A 163 18.10 13.20 -19.69
CA GLU A 163 18.03 12.09 -20.64
C GLU A 163 16.88 11.14 -20.22
N PRO A 164 15.62 11.53 -20.42
CA PRO A 164 14.46 10.89 -19.79
C PRO A 164 14.18 9.44 -20.23
N ASP A 165 14.90 8.94 -21.24
CA ASP A 165 14.90 7.53 -21.61
C ASP A 165 15.86 6.67 -20.77
N THR A 166 16.73 7.32 -19.97
CA THR A 166 17.57 6.68 -18.96
C THR A 166 16.88 6.69 -17.61
N VAL A 167 16.56 5.50 -17.09
CA VAL A 167 15.82 5.32 -15.83
C VAL A 167 16.43 4.17 -15.04
N TRP A 168 16.52 4.34 -13.73
CA TRP A 168 16.90 3.30 -12.78
C TRP A 168 15.72 2.94 -11.89
N VAL A 169 15.57 1.64 -11.63
CA VAL A 169 14.47 1.08 -10.85
C VAL A 169 15.03 0.17 -9.78
N SER A 170 14.79 0.51 -8.51
CA SER A 170 15.14 -0.37 -7.40
C SER A 170 14.10 -1.49 -7.28
N ALA A 171 14.53 -2.73 -7.49
CA ALA A 171 13.69 -3.91 -7.41
C ALA A 171 14.06 -4.69 -6.15
N GLN A 172 13.14 -4.68 -5.17
CA GLN A 172 13.36 -5.40 -3.91
C GLN A 172 13.21 -6.91 -4.09
N GLY A 173 12.49 -7.36 -5.12
CA GLY A 173 12.18 -8.76 -5.39
C GLY A 173 11.09 -9.32 -4.47
N PRO A 174 10.68 -10.59 -4.71
CA PRO A 174 9.70 -11.29 -3.89
C PRO A 174 10.04 -11.29 -2.39
N LEU A 175 9.05 -11.10 -1.53
CA LEU A 175 9.25 -11.13 -0.08
C LEU A 175 9.22 -12.56 0.49
N TRP A 176 8.49 -13.46 -0.17
CA TRP A 176 8.16 -14.79 0.35
C TRP A 176 9.02 -15.92 -0.24
N THR A 177 9.67 -15.65 -1.38
CA THR A 177 10.46 -16.61 -2.13
C THR A 177 11.80 -16.00 -2.55
N LYS A 178 12.77 -16.87 -2.85
CA LYS A 178 14.07 -16.48 -3.39
C LYS A 178 14.01 -16.21 -4.89
N GLY A 179 14.97 -15.44 -5.39
CA GLY A 179 15.08 -15.07 -6.80
C GLY A 179 14.12 -13.94 -7.16
N GLY A 180 13.51 -14.06 -8.35
CA GLY A 180 12.71 -13.01 -8.98
C GLY A 180 13.58 -11.96 -9.70
N GLU A 181 12.97 -10.88 -10.16
CA GLU A 181 13.73 -9.72 -10.65
C GLU A 181 14.11 -8.86 -9.44
N ARG A 182 15.36 -8.99 -9.02
CA ARG A 182 15.86 -8.39 -7.79
C ARG A 182 17.20 -7.70 -8.06
N GLY A 183 17.41 -6.52 -7.48
CA GLY A 183 18.60 -5.70 -7.72
C GLY A 183 18.24 -4.28 -8.17
N LEU A 184 19.16 -3.64 -8.88
CA LEU A 184 18.93 -2.36 -9.55
C LEU A 184 18.86 -2.57 -11.05
N TYR A 185 17.77 -2.15 -11.69
CA TYR A 185 17.60 -2.26 -13.12
C TYR A 185 17.77 -0.89 -13.77
N LYS A 186 18.49 -0.84 -14.89
CA LYS A 186 18.68 0.36 -15.72
C LYS A 186 18.09 0.13 -17.11
N THR A 187 17.46 1.15 -17.65
CA THR A 187 17.11 1.26 -19.06
C THR A 187 17.75 2.53 -19.63
N THR A 188 18.03 2.54 -20.93
CA THR A 188 18.46 3.71 -21.70
C THR A 188 17.63 3.90 -22.97
N ASP A 189 16.53 3.14 -23.11
CA ASP A 189 15.64 3.15 -24.28
C ASP A 189 14.19 3.45 -23.90
N GLY A 190 14.00 4.09 -22.74
CA GLY A 190 12.71 4.49 -22.21
C GLY A 190 11.89 3.34 -21.64
N GLY A 191 12.55 2.24 -21.23
CA GLY A 191 11.96 1.05 -20.59
C GLY A 191 11.55 -0.06 -21.56
N LYS A 192 12.03 -0.06 -22.80
CA LYS A 192 11.80 -1.17 -23.74
C LYS A 192 12.65 -2.38 -23.37
N SER A 193 13.85 -2.15 -22.83
CA SER A 193 14.73 -3.18 -22.28
C SER A 193 15.34 -2.74 -20.95
N TRP A 194 15.72 -3.72 -20.14
CA TRP A 194 16.28 -3.52 -18.79
C TRP A 194 17.54 -4.36 -18.60
N LYS A 195 18.57 -3.75 -18.01
CA LYS A 195 19.81 -4.40 -17.58
C LYS A 195 19.87 -4.39 -16.05
N ASN A 196 20.09 -5.55 -15.42
CA ASN A 196 20.42 -5.59 -13.99
C ASN A 196 21.86 -5.09 -13.81
N VAL A 197 22.01 -3.95 -13.14
CA VAL A 197 23.29 -3.25 -12.96
C VAL A 197 23.84 -3.37 -11.54
N LEU A 198 23.04 -3.84 -10.57
CA LEU A 198 23.50 -4.17 -9.22
C LEU A 198 22.75 -5.40 -8.70
N GLU A 199 23.41 -6.55 -8.76
CA GLU A 199 22.93 -7.82 -8.24
C GLU A 199 23.81 -8.29 -7.08
N ILE A 200 23.19 -8.86 -6.02
CA ILE A 200 23.92 -9.33 -4.84
C ILE A 200 23.74 -10.84 -4.65
N ASP A 201 22.51 -11.29 -4.38
CA ASP A 201 22.14 -12.70 -4.22
C ASP A 201 20.61 -12.87 -4.36
N GLU A 202 20.14 -14.12 -4.31
CA GLU A 202 18.73 -14.49 -4.50
C GLU A 202 17.77 -13.93 -3.41
N TRP A 203 18.27 -13.36 -2.31
CA TRP A 203 17.49 -12.82 -1.20
C TRP A 203 17.63 -11.30 -1.03
N THR A 204 18.48 -10.65 -1.83
CA THR A 204 18.92 -9.28 -1.61
C THR A 204 18.63 -8.40 -2.81
N GLY A 205 17.70 -7.45 -2.63
CA GLY A 205 17.35 -6.45 -3.65
C GLY A 205 17.83 -5.06 -3.29
N VAL A 206 17.47 -4.08 -4.10
CA VAL A 206 17.71 -2.66 -3.79
C VAL A 206 16.42 -2.06 -3.26
N ALA A 207 16.52 -1.34 -2.13
CA ALA A 207 15.38 -0.83 -1.39
C ALA A 207 15.30 0.70 -1.34
N SER A 208 16.43 1.39 -1.59
CA SER A 208 16.51 2.85 -1.65
C SER A 208 17.57 3.24 -2.67
N LEU A 209 17.28 4.25 -3.49
CA LEU A 209 18.15 4.78 -4.53
C LEU A 209 18.11 6.31 -4.54
N VAL A 210 19.27 6.95 -4.56
CA VAL A 210 19.38 8.42 -4.69
C VAL A 210 20.45 8.80 -5.71
N ILE A 211 20.22 9.89 -6.42
CA ILE A 211 21.09 10.45 -7.47
C ILE A 211 21.63 11.81 -7.06
N ASP A 212 22.87 12.13 -7.41
CA ASP A 212 23.41 13.49 -7.28
C ASP A 212 22.79 14.36 -8.37
N PRO A 213 21.97 15.38 -8.03
CA PRO A 213 21.28 16.19 -9.04
C PRO A 213 22.24 17.03 -9.90
N ARG A 214 23.51 17.16 -9.50
CA ARG A 214 24.56 17.89 -10.25
C ARG A 214 25.33 16.99 -11.20
N ASN A 215 25.33 15.67 -10.94
CA ASN A 215 26.02 14.67 -11.75
C ASN A 215 25.19 13.38 -11.74
N PRO A 216 24.39 13.13 -12.78
CA PRO A 216 23.51 11.97 -12.82
C PRO A 216 24.24 10.63 -12.95
N ASP A 217 25.55 10.62 -13.22
CA ASP A 217 26.35 9.40 -13.14
C ASP A 217 26.71 9.00 -11.71
N LYS A 218 26.54 9.90 -10.73
CA LYS A 218 26.74 9.62 -9.32
C LYS A 218 25.44 9.17 -8.66
N LEU A 219 25.38 7.89 -8.30
CA LEU A 219 24.25 7.32 -7.56
C LEU A 219 24.71 6.62 -6.27
N TYR A 220 23.76 6.45 -5.34
CA TYR A 220 23.90 5.64 -4.14
C TYR A 220 22.71 4.69 -4.03
N ALA A 221 23.00 3.40 -3.83
CA ALA A 221 21.99 2.36 -3.74
C ALA A 221 22.13 1.61 -2.41
N ALA A 222 21.01 1.40 -1.74
CA ALA A 222 20.95 0.60 -0.53
C ALA A 222 20.35 -0.77 -0.81
N THR A 223 21.13 -1.83 -0.58
CA THR A 223 20.66 -3.21 -0.73
C THR A 223 20.04 -3.70 0.56
N TRP A 224 19.04 -4.57 0.44
CA TRP A 224 18.30 -5.13 1.58
C TRP A 224 18.03 -6.62 1.40
N SER A 225 18.64 -7.43 2.27
CA SER A 225 18.37 -8.86 2.40
C SER A 225 17.15 -9.09 3.29
N ARG A 226 16.10 -9.76 2.77
CA ARG A 226 14.91 -10.06 3.58
C ARG A 226 14.13 -11.29 3.12
N GLN A 227 13.40 -11.89 4.05
CA GLN A 227 12.42 -12.93 3.78
C GLN A 227 11.30 -12.89 4.82
N ARG A 228 10.07 -13.15 4.37
CA ARG A 228 8.93 -13.44 5.24
C ARG A 228 8.37 -14.84 4.99
N THR A 229 7.85 -15.44 6.05
CA THR A 229 6.91 -16.57 6.00
C THR A 229 5.67 -16.22 6.80
N VAL A 230 4.68 -17.11 6.84
CA VAL A 230 3.47 -16.91 7.67
C VAL A 230 3.85 -16.69 9.14
N ALA A 231 4.90 -17.35 9.62
CA ALA A 231 5.28 -17.33 11.03
C ALA A 231 6.46 -16.38 11.35
N ASN A 232 7.36 -16.10 10.40
CA ASN A 232 8.62 -15.42 10.67
C ASN A 232 8.97 -14.32 9.67
N TYR A 233 9.92 -13.50 10.10
CA TYR A 233 10.53 -12.46 9.29
C TYR A 233 12.02 -12.36 9.63
N VAL A 234 12.86 -12.33 8.59
CA VAL A 234 14.28 -12.00 8.70
C VAL A 234 14.50 -10.76 7.85
N GLY A 235 14.95 -9.68 8.51
CA GLY A 235 15.14 -8.37 7.87
C GLY A 235 16.58 -7.89 7.81
N THR A 236 17.52 -8.67 8.33
CA THR A 236 18.96 -8.37 8.32
C THR A 236 19.74 -9.47 7.60
N GLY A 237 20.78 -9.08 6.86
CA GLY A 237 21.61 -10.02 6.12
C GLY A 237 22.98 -9.46 5.74
N LYS A 238 23.84 -10.33 5.20
CA LYS A 238 25.18 -9.95 4.72
C LYS A 238 25.13 -9.22 3.37
N GLY A 239 24.07 -9.44 2.60
CA GLY A 239 23.86 -8.80 1.30
C GLY A 239 23.49 -7.31 1.43
N SER A 240 22.86 -6.91 2.54
CA SER A 240 22.54 -5.51 2.81
C SER A 240 23.78 -4.60 2.91
N GLY A 241 23.62 -3.35 2.52
CA GLY A 241 24.67 -2.32 2.59
C GLY A 241 24.47 -1.17 1.60
N ILE A 242 25.38 -0.21 1.63
CA ILE A 242 25.35 0.97 0.75
C ILE A 242 26.40 0.80 -0.34
N HIS A 243 26.02 1.10 -1.57
CA HIS A 243 26.87 1.05 -2.76
C HIS A 243 26.83 2.41 -3.46
N THR A 244 27.92 2.77 -4.14
CA THR A 244 27.97 3.97 -4.97
C THR A 244 28.57 3.67 -6.34
N THR A 245 28.20 4.48 -7.32
CA THR A 245 28.72 4.49 -8.69
C THR A 245 29.08 5.93 -9.05
N ASP A 246 30.02 6.09 -9.98
CA ASP A 246 30.40 7.37 -10.61
C ASP A 246 30.27 7.29 -12.15
N ASP A 247 29.63 6.24 -12.68
CA ASP A 247 29.51 5.93 -14.12
C ASP A 247 28.06 5.54 -14.51
N GLY A 248 27.06 6.07 -13.79
CA GLY A 248 25.66 5.82 -14.11
C GLY A 248 25.23 4.38 -13.85
N GLY A 249 25.95 3.68 -12.99
CA GLY A 249 25.67 2.32 -12.54
C GLY A 249 26.31 1.22 -13.39
N GLU A 250 27.26 1.51 -14.28
CA GLU A 250 28.00 0.45 -14.98
C GLU A 250 28.91 -0.33 -14.02
N THR A 251 29.47 0.35 -13.02
CA THR A 251 30.23 -0.27 -11.92
C THR A 251 29.80 0.26 -10.56
N TRP A 252 29.90 -0.60 -9.53
CA TRP A 252 29.46 -0.28 -8.16
C TRP A 252 30.53 -0.62 -7.13
N THR A 253 30.75 0.31 -6.20
CA THR A 253 31.65 0.16 -5.05
C THR A 253 30.85 0.08 -3.76
N LYS A 254 31.05 -0.98 -2.96
CA LYS A 254 30.42 -1.11 -1.63
C LYS A 254 31.12 -0.20 -0.61
N LEU A 255 30.37 0.69 0.02
CA LEU A 255 30.84 1.61 1.05
C LEU A 255 30.96 0.89 2.41
N LYS A 256 32.02 1.21 3.17
CA LYS A 256 32.34 0.54 4.45
C LYS A 256 32.91 1.47 5.52
N THR A 257 33.63 2.51 5.12
CA THR A 257 34.34 3.40 6.05
C THR A 257 33.36 4.14 6.96
N GLY A 258 33.47 3.90 8.27
CA GLY A 258 32.61 4.54 9.28
C GLY A 258 31.18 3.98 9.40
N LEU A 259 30.81 3.01 8.57
CA LEU A 259 29.53 2.30 8.64
C LEU A 259 29.58 1.13 9.64
N PRO A 260 28.41 0.61 10.10
CA PRO A 260 28.36 -0.53 11.03
C PRO A 260 29.12 -1.77 10.54
N LYS A 261 29.73 -2.48 11.47
CA LYS A 261 30.25 -3.83 11.25
C LYS A 261 29.14 -4.85 11.53
N GLY A 262 29.00 -5.88 10.70
CA GLY A 262 28.02 -6.96 10.90
C GLY A 262 26.91 -6.98 9.84
N ARG A 263 25.77 -7.63 10.15
CA ARG A 263 24.61 -7.69 9.26
C ARG A 263 23.79 -6.40 9.39
N MET A 264 23.38 -5.87 8.24
CA MET A 264 22.51 -4.69 8.15
C MET A 264 21.12 -5.12 7.67
N GLY A 265 20.10 -4.32 7.97
CA GLY A 265 18.72 -4.52 7.54
C GLY A 265 18.26 -3.48 6.54
N LYS A 266 17.01 -3.00 6.65
CA LYS A 266 16.49 -1.94 5.76
C LYS A 266 17.35 -0.69 5.96
N ILE A 267 17.65 -0.01 4.86
CA ILE A 267 18.40 1.24 4.83
C ILE A 267 17.61 2.24 4.00
N GLY A 268 17.30 3.40 4.58
CA GLY A 268 16.81 4.55 3.83
C GLY A 268 17.94 5.53 3.56
N LEU A 269 18.04 6.01 2.32
CA LEU A 269 19.00 7.01 1.90
C LEU A 269 18.30 8.32 1.54
N THR A 270 18.95 9.44 1.81
CA THR A 270 18.63 10.72 1.18
C THR A 270 19.91 11.52 0.97
N ILE A 271 19.92 12.36 -0.06
CA ILE A 271 20.98 13.31 -0.34
C ILE A 271 20.50 14.71 0.03
N SER A 272 21.38 15.60 0.48
CA SER A 272 20.98 17.00 0.69
C SER A 272 20.78 17.69 -0.67
N PRO A 273 19.56 18.17 -0.99
CA PRO A 273 19.32 18.89 -2.25
C PRO A 273 20.09 20.23 -2.29
N MET A 274 20.35 20.85 -1.14
CA MET A 274 21.09 22.12 -1.03
C MET A 274 22.61 21.93 -1.08
N LYS A 275 23.12 20.77 -0.62
CA LYS A 275 24.56 20.46 -0.62
C LYS A 275 24.79 18.97 -0.91
N PRO A 276 24.77 18.53 -2.18
CA PRO A 276 24.74 17.11 -2.52
C PRO A 276 26.03 16.32 -2.19
N ASP A 277 27.06 16.96 -1.64
CA ASP A 277 28.19 16.25 -1.02
C ASP A 277 27.81 15.54 0.29
N VAL A 278 26.69 15.95 0.89
CA VAL A 278 26.16 15.39 2.13
C VAL A 278 25.10 14.34 1.83
N VAL A 279 25.35 13.12 2.32
CA VAL A 279 24.45 11.97 2.19
C VAL A 279 24.11 11.45 3.58
N TYR A 280 22.86 11.08 3.80
CA TYR A 280 22.37 10.55 5.06
C TYR A 280 21.83 9.14 4.86
N ALA A 281 21.97 8.31 5.88
CA ALA A 281 21.47 6.94 5.89
C ALA A 281 20.90 6.61 7.25
N THR A 282 19.68 6.06 7.31
CA THR A 282 19.21 5.36 8.52
C THR A 282 19.36 3.86 8.31
N ILE A 283 20.04 3.16 9.23
CA ILE A 283 20.49 1.78 9.01
C ILE A 283 20.00 0.89 10.16
N GLU A 284 19.18 -0.12 9.83
CA GLU A 284 18.87 -1.22 10.72
C GLU A 284 20.09 -2.15 10.89
N THR A 285 20.31 -2.65 12.10
CA THR A 285 21.32 -3.68 12.38
C THR A 285 20.78 -4.71 13.36
N ASP A 286 21.47 -5.85 13.44
CA ASP A 286 21.18 -6.87 14.46
C ASP A 286 21.15 -6.27 15.87
N ASN A 287 20.31 -6.84 16.74
CA ASN A 287 20.18 -6.46 18.15
C ASN A 287 19.83 -4.97 18.38
N ARG A 288 19.17 -4.32 17.41
CA ARG A 288 18.66 -2.95 17.52
C ARG A 288 19.74 -1.89 17.80
N LYS A 289 20.97 -2.11 17.29
CA LYS A 289 22.09 -1.14 17.41
C LYS A 289 22.18 -0.18 16.23
N GLY A 290 21.11 -0.07 15.45
CA GLY A 290 20.98 0.81 14.30
C GLY A 290 21.09 2.29 14.65
N GLY A 291 20.80 3.15 13.69
CA GLY A 291 20.93 4.58 13.87
C GLY A 291 20.86 5.38 12.57
N VAL A 292 21.28 6.64 12.68
CA VAL A 292 21.46 7.55 11.54
C VAL A 292 22.95 7.82 11.36
N TRP A 293 23.39 7.73 10.12
CA TRP A 293 24.73 8.06 9.66
C TRP A 293 24.69 9.20 8.65
N ARG A 294 25.76 9.97 8.62
CA ARG A 294 25.94 11.09 7.70
C ARG A 294 27.34 11.06 7.12
N SER A 295 27.45 11.25 5.82
CA SER A 295 28.69 11.51 5.10
C SER A 295 28.74 12.97 4.68
N ASN A 296 29.93 13.57 4.70
CA ASN A 296 30.21 14.94 4.23
C ASN A 296 30.96 14.97 2.89
N ASP A 297 31.31 13.80 2.39
CA ASP A 297 32.34 13.58 1.39
C ASP A 297 31.87 12.58 0.33
N ARG A 298 30.60 12.71 -0.08
CA ARG A 298 30.01 11.91 -1.18
C ARG A 298 30.11 10.40 -0.92
N GLY A 299 29.88 10.01 0.33
CA GLY A 299 29.87 8.61 0.78
C GLY A 299 31.24 8.00 1.07
N ALA A 300 32.35 8.73 0.91
CA ALA A 300 33.70 8.19 1.15
C ALA A 300 33.93 7.78 2.61
N SER A 301 33.39 8.54 3.57
CA SER A 301 33.38 8.21 4.98
C SER A 301 32.07 8.61 5.68
N TRP A 302 31.70 7.86 6.72
CA TRP A 302 30.44 8.04 7.43
C TRP A 302 30.66 8.23 8.94
N THR A 303 29.85 9.07 9.55
CA THR A 303 29.83 9.28 11.00
C THR A 303 28.45 8.90 11.52
N LYS A 304 28.40 8.11 12.59
CA LYS A 304 27.14 7.84 13.30
C LYS A 304 26.71 9.10 14.05
N MET A 305 25.52 9.59 13.77
CA MET A 305 24.98 10.84 14.34
C MET A 305 24.12 10.56 15.57
N SER A 306 23.31 9.49 15.52
CA SER A 306 22.43 9.08 16.63
C SER A 306 22.03 7.60 16.52
N ASN A 307 21.31 7.10 17.53
CA ASN A 307 20.71 5.76 17.53
C ASN A 307 19.27 5.75 16.98
N GLU A 308 18.84 6.82 16.31
CA GLU A 308 17.48 6.94 15.78
C GLU A 308 17.23 5.96 14.62
N VAL A 309 16.08 5.29 14.63
CA VAL A 309 15.65 4.31 13.62
C VAL A 309 14.13 4.34 13.49
N GLY A 310 13.58 3.80 12.40
CA GLY A 310 12.14 3.65 12.24
C GLY A 310 11.50 2.91 13.42
N GLY A 311 10.69 3.62 14.20
CA GLY A 311 10.01 3.12 15.41
C GLY A 311 8.77 2.24 15.13
N GLY A 312 7.98 1.96 16.17
CA GLY A 312 6.72 1.20 16.05
C GLY A 312 6.93 -0.28 15.70
N THR A 313 6.32 -0.74 14.59
CA THR A 313 6.47 -2.10 14.04
C THR A 313 7.93 -2.40 13.65
N GLY A 314 8.74 -1.37 13.39
CA GLY A 314 10.19 -1.43 13.21
C GLY A 314 10.67 -1.20 11.78
N PRO A 315 12.00 -1.27 11.55
CA PRO A 315 12.64 -0.82 10.31
C PRO A 315 12.19 -1.49 9.01
N HIS A 316 11.59 -2.68 9.10
CA HIS A 316 11.06 -3.34 7.92
C HIS A 316 9.80 -2.69 7.37
N TYR A 317 9.10 -1.92 8.21
CA TYR A 317 7.83 -1.27 7.86
C TYR A 317 8.02 0.24 7.64
N TYR A 318 8.93 0.88 8.37
CA TYR A 318 9.36 2.26 8.15
C TYR A 318 10.87 2.30 8.10
N GLN A 319 11.49 3.12 7.27
CA GLN A 319 12.91 3.46 7.38
C GLN A 319 13.26 4.62 6.45
N GLU A 320 12.26 5.35 5.95
CA GLU A 320 12.41 6.37 4.93
C GLU A 320 13.00 7.64 5.56
N LEU A 321 13.97 8.23 4.87
CA LEU A 321 14.61 9.49 5.26
C LEU A 321 14.35 10.52 4.17
N PHE A 322 14.01 11.74 4.56
CA PHE A 322 13.80 12.84 3.62
C PHE A 322 14.66 14.04 4.05
N ALA A 323 15.39 14.64 3.12
CA ALA A 323 16.10 15.90 3.36
C ALA A 323 15.22 17.07 2.95
N ASP A 324 15.13 18.10 3.81
CA ASP A 324 14.43 19.35 3.49
C ASP A 324 15.14 20.05 2.32
N GLN A 325 14.36 20.50 1.34
CA GLN A 325 14.88 21.25 0.20
C GLN A 325 15.05 22.75 0.46
N HIS A 326 14.56 23.23 1.61
CA HIS A 326 14.56 24.63 2.00
C HIS A 326 15.41 24.94 3.23
N GLN A 327 15.95 23.92 3.89
CA GLN A 327 16.82 24.09 5.05
C GLN A 327 17.94 23.05 5.07
N PHE A 328 19.19 23.51 4.96
CA PHE A 328 20.35 22.64 4.99
C PHE A 328 20.42 21.88 6.32
N ASP A 329 20.79 20.59 6.23
CA ASP A 329 20.95 19.66 7.34
C ASP A 329 19.67 19.35 8.14
N ARG A 330 18.50 19.84 7.68
CA ARG A 330 17.20 19.41 8.19
C ARG A 330 16.78 18.12 7.50
N ILE A 331 16.54 17.08 8.30
CA ILE A 331 16.11 15.76 7.81
C ILE A 331 14.95 15.22 8.64
N TYR A 332 14.14 14.39 7.99
CA TYR A 332 12.98 13.73 8.56
C TYR A 332 13.15 12.23 8.50
N ILE A 333 12.73 11.53 9.55
CA ILE A 333 12.63 10.07 9.55
C ILE A 333 11.16 9.69 9.71
N MET A 334 10.66 8.91 8.75
CA MET A 334 9.31 8.38 8.79
C MET A 334 9.23 7.20 9.76
N SER A 335 8.19 7.19 10.60
CA SER A 335 7.93 6.11 11.54
C SER A 335 6.51 6.19 12.10
N ASN A 336 6.18 5.33 13.08
CA ASN A 336 4.97 5.52 13.87
C ASN A 336 4.89 6.92 14.51
N ASN A 337 6.01 7.52 14.88
CA ASN A 337 6.06 8.86 15.44
C ASN A 337 7.21 9.60 14.79
N SER A 338 6.98 10.02 13.55
CA SER A 338 7.97 10.70 12.72
C SER A 338 8.64 11.86 13.44
N LYS A 339 9.93 12.01 13.15
CA LYS A 339 10.78 12.98 13.81
C LYS A 339 11.50 13.83 12.78
N VAL A 340 11.88 15.02 13.22
CA VAL A 340 12.72 15.97 12.50
C VAL A 340 13.99 16.21 13.28
N SER A 341 15.09 16.34 12.54
CA SER A 341 16.39 16.79 13.03
C SER A 341 16.79 18.03 12.24
N ASP A 342 17.35 19.01 12.92
CA ASP A 342 17.87 20.26 12.33
C ASP A 342 19.41 20.31 12.34
N ASP A 343 20.08 19.19 12.66
CA ASP A 343 21.53 19.09 12.84
C ASP A 343 22.14 17.84 12.19
N GLY A 344 21.53 17.40 11.08
CA GLY A 344 22.01 16.27 10.28
C GLY A 344 21.83 14.91 10.97
N GLY A 345 20.85 14.80 11.87
CA GLY A 345 20.47 13.56 12.54
C GLY A 345 21.14 13.30 13.88
N LYS A 346 21.76 14.31 14.53
CA LYS A 346 22.34 14.16 15.88
C LYS A 346 21.25 14.20 16.95
N THR A 347 20.35 15.16 16.84
CA THR A 347 19.22 15.34 17.75
C THR A 347 17.90 15.32 16.99
N TRP A 348 16.85 14.81 17.64
CA TRP A 348 15.55 14.56 17.03
C TRP A 348 14.43 15.07 17.91
N SER A 349 13.43 15.67 17.29
CA SER A 349 12.18 16.08 17.91
C SER A 349 10.99 15.50 17.15
N ARG A 350 9.90 15.18 17.86
CA ARG A 350 8.71 14.61 17.22
C ARG A 350 7.99 15.68 16.42
N ILE A 351 7.54 15.31 15.23
CA ILE A 351 6.60 16.13 14.46
C ILE A 351 5.23 16.07 15.13
N SER A 352 4.46 17.16 15.06
CA SER A 352 3.11 17.20 15.61
C SER A 352 2.24 16.09 14.99
N THR A 353 1.50 15.36 15.81
CA THR A 353 0.48 14.39 15.36
C THR A 353 -0.93 14.86 15.70
N ARG A 354 -1.07 16.13 16.15
CA ARG A 354 -2.37 16.67 16.52
C ARG A 354 -3.28 16.73 15.28
N ARG A 355 -4.40 15.98 15.33
CA ARG A 355 -5.37 15.82 14.22
C ARG A 355 -4.79 15.12 12.97
N LYS A 356 -3.75 14.32 13.16
CA LYS A 356 -3.12 13.54 12.10
C LYS A 356 -2.89 12.10 12.57
N HIS A 357 -3.06 11.13 11.66
CA HIS A 357 -2.69 9.75 11.93
C HIS A 357 -1.17 9.62 12.06
N VAL A 358 -0.74 8.67 12.89
CA VAL A 358 0.66 8.24 13.01
C VAL A 358 1.07 7.42 11.77
N ASP A 359 2.17 6.68 11.83
CA ASP A 359 2.56 5.70 10.81
C ASP A 359 2.79 6.31 9.43
N ASP A 360 3.75 7.22 9.36
CA ASP A 360 4.09 7.90 8.11
C ASP A 360 5.02 7.06 7.25
N HIS A 361 4.90 7.24 5.94
CA HIS A 361 5.67 6.52 4.93
C HIS A 361 6.18 7.43 3.81
N ALA A 362 5.41 8.45 3.44
CA ALA A 362 5.70 9.32 2.32
C ALA A 362 5.77 10.79 2.75
N MET A 363 6.60 11.57 2.07
CA MET A 363 6.73 13.00 2.28
C MET A 363 7.02 13.70 0.95
N ALA A 364 6.36 14.84 0.71
CA ALA A 364 6.62 15.66 -0.46
C ALA A 364 6.65 17.15 -0.09
N PHE A 365 7.61 17.87 -0.64
CA PHE A 365 7.83 19.30 -0.41
C PHE A 365 7.29 20.13 -1.56
N HIS A 366 6.82 21.34 -1.25
CA HIS A 366 6.53 22.34 -2.29
C HIS A 366 7.84 22.91 -2.86
N PRO A 367 7.97 23.11 -4.18
CA PRO A 367 9.21 23.56 -4.82
C PRO A 367 9.78 24.87 -4.25
N THR A 368 8.92 25.77 -3.76
CA THR A 368 9.32 27.12 -3.31
C THR A 368 8.75 27.55 -1.96
N ASP A 369 7.87 26.74 -1.35
CA ASP A 369 7.19 27.11 -0.10
C ASP A 369 7.78 26.24 1.02
N PRO A 370 8.59 26.80 1.92
CA PRO A 370 9.20 26.05 3.01
C PRO A 370 8.22 25.56 4.07
N ASP A 371 7.01 26.12 4.11
CA ASP A 371 6.02 25.81 5.14
C ASP A 371 5.00 24.78 4.64
N PHE A 372 4.91 24.59 3.32
CA PHE A 372 4.08 23.58 2.69
C PHE A 372 4.75 22.20 2.66
N VAL A 373 4.04 21.22 3.21
CA VAL A 373 4.45 19.82 3.14
C VAL A 373 3.25 18.89 3.10
N LEU A 374 3.38 17.83 2.32
CA LEU A 374 2.49 16.67 2.35
C LEU A 374 3.16 15.53 3.09
N ILE A 375 2.39 14.86 3.94
CA ILE A 375 2.75 13.57 4.52
C ILE A 375 1.69 12.54 4.14
N GLY A 376 2.15 11.38 3.68
CA GLY A 376 1.35 10.18 3.50
C GLY A 376 1.58 9.20 4.64
N SER A 377 0.50 8.68 5.22
CA SER A 377 0.52 7.76 6.35
C SER A 377 -0.51 6.62 6.18
N ASP A 378 -0.58 5.70 7.12
CA ASP A 378 -1.59 4.63 7.14
C ASP A 378 -3.04 5.15 7.21
N GLY A 379 -3.23 6.40 7.63
CA GLY A 379 -4.54 7.07 7.67
C GLY A 379 -4.84 7.99 6.49
N GLY A 380 -3.91 8.18 5.55
CA GLY A 380 -4.10 9.00 4.36
C GLY A 380 -3.10 10.12 4.14
N VAL A 381 -3.53 11.15 3.39
CA VAL A 381 -2.72 12.33 3.08
C VAL A 381 -3.04 13.47 4.05
N TYR A 382 -2.01 14.08 4.60
CA TYR A 382 -2.06 15.25 5.46
C TYR A 382 -1.22 16.38 4.86
N MET A 383 -1.72 17.60 5.00
CA MET A 383 -1.10 18.80 4.49
C MET A 383 -0.85 19.79 5.62
N SER A 384 0.30 20.45 5.61
CA SER A 384 0.62 21.59 6.48
C SER A 384 1.04 22.80 5.63
N HIS A 385 0.80 24.00 6.16
CA HIS A 385 1.25 25.30 5.63
C HIS A 385 1.99 26.10 6.71
N ASP A 386 2.49 25.42 7.74
CA ASP A 386 3.07 26.02 8.94
C ASP A 386 4.17 25.13 9.53
N ARG A 387 4.96 24.51 8.64
CA ARG A 387 6.07 23.60 8.98
C ARG A 387 5.66 22.49 9.96
N MET A 388 4.54 21.84 9.67
CA MET A 388 4.03 20.68 10.42
C MET A 388 3.65 20.98 11.86
N SER A 389 3.40 22.25 12.20
CA SER A 389 2.84 22.59 13.51
C SER A 389 1.36 22.24 13.57
N THR A 390 0.62 22.42 12.47
CA THR A 390 -0.76 21.95 12.31
C THR A 390 -0.96 21.16 11.01
N TRP A 391 -2.02 20.33 11.01
CA TRP A 391 -2.34 19.43 9.92
C TRP A 391 -3.78 19.56 9.45
N ARG A 392 -3.95 19.59 8.13
CA ARG A 392 -5.21 19.40 7.44
C ARG A 392 -5.25 18.00 6.82
N PHE A 393 -6.19 17.18 7.26
CA PHE A 393 -6.46 15.88 6.65
C PHE A 393 -7.23 16.02 5.32
N ILE A 394 -6.80 15.30 4.29
CA ILE A 394 -7.46 15.22 2.98
C ILE A 394 -8.58 14.16 3.01
N ARG A 395 -9.78 14.62 3.39
CA ARG A 395 -10.97 13.80 3.71
C ARG A 395 -11.82 13.35 2.52
N ASN A 396 -11.27 13.28 1.32
CA ASN A 396 -12.02 12.99 0.08
C ASN A 396 -11.33 11.93 -0.81
N LEU A 397 -10.40 11.16 -0.25
CA LEU A 397 -9.75 10.00 -0.89
C LEU A 397 -10.39 8.69 -0.37
N PRO A 398 -11.20 7.98 -1.18
CA PRO A 398 -11.93 6.79 -0.74
C PRO A 398 -11.10 5.51 -0.87
N ILE A 399 -9.98 5.46 -0.16
CA ILE A 399 -8.94 4.41 -0.30
C ILE A 399 -8.71 3.61 0.99
N THR A 400 -9.71 3.56 1.87
CA THR A 400 -9.65 2.83 3.15
C THR A 400 -9.40 1.33 2.93
N GLN A 401 -8.45 0.76 3.68
CA GLN A 401 -8.08 -0.65 3.58
C GLN A 401 -8.91 -1.51 4.54
N PHE A 402 -10.08 -1.96 4.06
CA PHE A 402 -10.91 -2.93 4.78
C PHE A 402 -10.32 -4.34 4.70
N TYR A 403 -10.24 -5.02 5.83
CA TYR A 403 -9.93 -6.46 5.87
C TYR A 403 -11.14 -7.28 5.41
N LYS A 404 -12.28 -7.08 6.08
CA LYS A 404 -13.55 -7.78 5.85
C LYS A 404 -14.70 -6.85 6.22
N ILE A 405 -15.89 -7.17 5.70
CA ILE A 405 -17.12 -6.40 5.89
C ILE A 405 -18.26 -7.28 6.39
N ASP A 406 -19.22 -6.67 7.09
CA ASP A 406 -20.51 -7.27 7.43
C ASP A 406 -21.62 -6.20 7.43
N VAL A 407 -22.89 -6.60 7.44
CA VAL A 407 -24.04 -5.68 7.38
C VAL A 407 -25.10 -6.04 8.43
N ASP A 408 -25.73 -5.03 9.03
CA ASP A 408 -26.83 -5.28 9.98
C ASP A 408 -28.21 -5.40 9.30
N ALA A 409 -29.23 -5.64 10.12
CA ALA A 409 -30.62 -5.75 9.70
C ALA A 409 -31.41 -4.43 9.82
N LYS A 410 -30.76 -3.27 9.94
CA LYS A 410 -31.45 -1.99 10.18
C LYS A 410 -32.28 -1.58 8.96
N LYS A 411 -33.44 -0.98 9.22
CA LYS A 411 -34.38 -0.47 8.21
C LYS A 411 -34.64 1.03 8.39
N PRO A 412 -34.94 1.78 7.31
CA PRO A 412 -35.02 1.34 5.91
C PRO A 412 -33.65 1.12 5.25
N PHE A 413 -32.58 1.65 5.85
CA PHE A 413 -31.20 1.50 5.36
C PHE A 413 -30.38 0.76 6.42
N TYR A 414 -29.78 -0.36 6.03
CA TYR A 414 -28.86 -1.13 6.87
C TYR A 414 -27.53 -0.38 7.01
N ASN A 415 -26.77 -0.66 8.07
CA ASN A 415 -25.38 -0.22 8.16
C ASN A 415 -24.43 -1.27 7.59
N VAL A 416 -23.34 -0.79 7.01
CA VAL A 416 -22.17 -1.57 6.62
C VAL A 416 -21.11 -1.35 7.69
N TYR A 417 -20.55 -2.45 8.19
CA TYR A 417 -19.43 -2.46 9.11
C TYR A 417 -18.20 -3.02 8.42
N GLY A 418 -17.04 -2.51 8.80
CA GLY A 418 -15.78 -3.03 8.29
C GLY A 418 -14.64 -2.72 9.24
N GLY A 419 -13.80 -3.73 9.45
CA GLY A 419 -12.56 -3.58 10.17
C GLY A 419 -11.45 -3.15 9.21
N THR A 420 -10.65 -2.17 9.61
CA THR A 420 -9.64 -1.56 8.74
C THR A 420 -8.24 -1.68 9.31
N GLN A 421 -7.23 -1.62 8.44
CA GLN A 421 -5.84 -1.60 8.84
C GLN A 421 -5.50 -0.29 9.55
N ASP A 422 -4.95 -0.38 10.76
CA ASP A 422 -4.54 0.66 11.72
C ASP A 422 -5.59 1.75 12.03
N ASN A 423 -6.78 1.66 11.45
CA ASN A 423 -7.78 2.70 11.50
C ASN A 423 -9.14 2.21 12.02
N SER A 424 -9.13 1.36 13.05
CA SER A 424 -10.33 0.95 13.81
C SER A 424 -11.30 0.05 13.04
N THR A 425 -12.32 -0.44 13.74
CA THR A 425 -13.56 -0.93 13.15
C THR A 425 -14.55 0.22 13.01
N GLN A 426 -15.23 0.27 11.88
CA GLN A 426 -16.14 1.35 11.51
C GLN A 426 -17.51 0.83 11.08
N GLY A 427 -18.53 1.66 11.25
CA GLY A 427 -19.87 1.46 10.72
C GLY A 427 -20.40 2.71 10.04
N GLY A 428 -21.27 2.54 9.04
CA GLY A 428 -21.95 3.65 8.38
C GLY A 428 -23.17 3.17 7.58
N PRO A 429 -24.13 4.06 7.30
CA PRO A 429 -25.36 3.66 6.62
C PRO A 429 -25.09 3.32 5.15
N SER A 430 -25.77 2.30 4.63
CA SER A 430 -25.79 1.98 3.20
C SER A 430 -26.39 3.11 2.37
N GLN A 431 -27.30 3.91 2.93
CA GLN A 431 -27.91 5.05 2.27
C GLN A 431 -28.49 6.02 3.31
N THR A 432 -28.63 7.29 2.94
CA THR A 432 -29.33 8.32 3.71
C THR A 432 -30.53 8.83 2.92
N GLY A 433 -31.50 9.44 3.61
CA GLY A 433 -32.59 10.19 2.96
C GLY A 433 -32.20 11.59 2.50
N ARG A 434 -30.92 11.99 2.64
CA ARG A 434 -30.47 13.34 2.29
C ARG A 434 -30.10 13.43 0.81
N THR A 435 -30.37 14.57 0.21
CA THR A 435 -30.04 14.85 -1.20
C THR A 435 -28.53 14.90 -1.46
N ASP A 436 -27.75 15.25 -0.45
CA ASP A 436 -26.28 15.25 -0.49
C ASP A 436 -25.64 13.89 -0.21
N GLY A 437 -26.44 12.83 -0.03
CA GLY A 437 -25.97 11.46 0.13
C GLY A 437 -25.34 11.18 1.49
N ILE A 438 -24.44 10.18 1.54
CA ILE A 438 -23.70 9.80 2.73
C ILE A 438 -22.52 10.77 2.92
N LYS A 439 -22.31 11.25 4.15
CA LYS A 439 -21.21 12.11 4.56
C LYS A 439 -20.28 11.38 5.52
N ASN A 440 -19.06 11.91 5.67
CA ASN A 440 -18.09 11.40 6.64
C ASN A 440 -18.62 11.39 8.08
N SER A 441 -19.52 12.31 8.43
CA SER A 441 -20.15 12.38 9.75
C SER A 441 -21.18 11.28 10.01
N ASP A 442 -21.62 10.56 8.98
CA ASP A 442 -22.54 9.43 9.15
C ASP A 442 -21.81 8.13 9.52
N TRP A 443 -20.49 8.10 9.33
CA TRP A 443 -19.62 6.99 9.71
C TRP A 443 -19.13 7.17 11.15
N PHE A 444 -19.04 6.07 11.88
CA PHE A 444 -18.67 6.04 13.30
C PHE A 444 -17.72 4.89 13.62
N LEU A 445 -16.93 5.05 14.68
CA LEU A 445 -16.02 4.02 15.17
C LEU A 445 -16.72 3.10 16.16
N THR A 446 -16.48 1.79 16.05
CA THR A 446 -17.05 0.79 16.95
C THR A 446 -16.01 0.26 17.95
N ALA A 447 -14.76 0.08 17.52
CA ALA A 447 -13.61 -0.30 18.34
C ALA A 447 -12.30 0.20 17.71
N GLY A 448 -11.27 0.51 18.52
CA GLY A 448 -9.95 0.95 18.05
C GLY A 448 -9.02 -0.19 17.61
N GLY A 449 -7.80 0.15 17.16
CA GLY A 449 -6.80 -0.81 16.67
C GLY A 449 -7.04 -1.26 15.23
N ASP A 450 -6.50 -2.42 14.83
CA ASP A 450 -6.78 -3.03 13.52
C ASP A 450 -8.14 -3.71 13.54
N GLY A 451 -9.15 -3.21 12.82
CA GLY A 451 -10.53 -3.65 13.03
C GLY A 451 -10.88 -5.09 12.58
N HIS A 452 -10.06 -5.72 11.74
CA HIS A 452 -10.24 -7.09 11.23
C HIS A 452 -11.67 -7.46 10.77
N GLN A 453 -12.23 -8.60 11.23
CA GLN A 453 -13.55 -9.07 10.85
C GLN A 453 -14.63 -8.59 11.82
N PRO A 454 -15.54 -7.70 11.41
CA PRO A 454 -16.77 -7.46 12.18
C PRO A 454 -17.76 -8.61 11.98
N ALA A 455 -18.74 -8.71 12.88
CA ALA A 455 -19.91 -9.54 12.69
C ALA A 455 -21.15 -8.87 13.30
N THR A 456 -22.34 -9.22 12.82
CA THR A 456 -23.61 -8.65 13.27
C THR A 456 -24.59 -9.75 13.67
N GLU A 457 -25.46 -9.46 14.65
CA GLU A 457 -26.51 -10.40 15.04
C GLU A 457 -27.64 -10.43 14.01
N HIS A 458 -27.93 -11.60 13.43
CA HIS A 458 -28.98 -11.74 12.43
C HIS A 458 -30.36 -11.33 12.97
N GLY A 459 -31.00 -10.37 12.29
CA GLY A 459 -32.32 -9.86 12.67
C GLY A 459 -32.32 -8.87 13.83
N ASN A 460 -31.18 -8.62 14.48
CA ASN A 460 -31.07 -7.64 15.55
C ASN A 460 -29.98 -6.60 15.22
N PRO A 461 -30.37 -5.41 14.70
CA PRO A 461 -29.41 -4.39 14.34
C PRO A 461 -28.73 -3.72 15.53
N ASN A 462 -29.12 -4.04 16.76
CA ASN A 462 -28.55 -3.43 17.96
C ASN A 462 -27.29 -4.14 18.46
N ILE A 463 -26.97 -5.34 17.96
CA ILE A 463 -25.81 -6.11 18.42
C ILE A 463 -24.85 -6.34 17.26
N MET A 464 -23.60 -5.93 17.47
CA MET A 464 -22.49 -6.21 16.58
C MET A 464 -21.23 -6.58 17.35
N TYR A 465 -20.25 -7.12 16.64
CA TYR A 465 -18.99 -7.58 17.17
C TYR A 465 -17.86 -6.90 16.41
N SER A 466 -16.89 -6.34 17.13
CA SER A 466 -15.69 -5.74 16.56
C SER A 466 -14.46 -6.46 17.06
N GLN A 467 -13.43 -6.49 16.22
CA GLN A 467 -12.18 -7.12 16.56
C GLN A 467 -11.05 -6.10 16.62
N SER A 468 -10.00 -6.47 17.35
CA SER A 468 -8.67 -5.89 17.17
C SER A 468 -7.60 -6.99 17.13
N GLN A 469 -6.33 -6.59 17.01
CA GLN A 469 -5.19 -7.50 16.89
C GLN A 469 -5.22 -8.62 17.92
N GLN A 470 -4.64 -9.79 17.60
CA GLN A 470 -4.44 -10.88 18.56
C GLN A 470 -5.76 -11.42 19.13
N GLY A 471 -6.80 -11.47 18.29
CA GLY A 471 -8.11 -12.03 18.63
C GLY A 471 -8.87 -11.25 19.69
N PHE A 472 -8.52 -9.99 19.94
CA PHE A 472 -9.32 -9.14 20.79
C PHE A 472 -10.71 -9.01 20.17
N LEU A 473 -11.74 -9.20 20.99
CA LEU A 473 -13.12 -9.24 20.53
C LEU A 473 -14.01 -8.47 21.50
N THR A 474 -14.80 -7.56 20.96
CA THR A 474 -15.82 -6.82 21.71
C THR A 474 -17.21 -7.05 21.13
N ARG A 475 -18.21 -7.16 22.00
CA ARG A 475 -19.63 -7.03 21.65
C ARG A 475 -20.05 -5.59 21.90
N ARG A 476 -20.65 -4.95 20.91
CA ARG A 476 -21.21 -3.62 21.03
C ARG A 476 -22.73 -3.65 20.98
N ASP A 477 -23.36 -2.98 21.93
CA ASP A 477 -24.75 -2.56 21.79
C ASP A 477 -24.77 -1.21 21.07
N THR A 478 -25.29 -1.17 19.84
CA THR A 478 -25.29 0.06 19.03
C THR A 478 -26.36 1.06 19.44
N SER A 479 -27.33 0.66 20.27
CA SER A 479 -28.38 1.55 20.78
C SER A 479 -27.87 2.39 21.95
N SER A 480 -27.06 1.80 22.82
CA SER A 480 -26.42 2.50 23.96
C SER A 480 -25.00 2.99 23.65
N GLY A 481 -24.33 2.36 22.68
CA GLY A 481 -22.92 2.57 22.39
C GLY A 481 -21.96 1.80 23.31
N GLU A 482 -22.48 0.96 24.21
CA GLU A 482 -21.70 0.21 25.18
C GLU A 482 -20.90 -0.92 24.50
N ASN A 483 -19.63 -1.08 24.92
CA ASN A 483 -18.72 -2.13 24.44
C ASN A 483 -18.36 -3.07 25.60
N HIS A 484 -18.55 -4.37 25.39
CA HIS A 484 -18.16 -5.44 26.31
C HIS A 484 -17.01 -6.24 25.73
N PHE A 485 -15.92 -6.41 26.48
CA PHE A 485 -14.81 -7.26 26.07
C PHE A 485 -15.15 -8.74 26.31
N ILE A 486 -15.12 -9.55 25.25
CA ILE A 486 -15.63 -10.92 25.24
C ILE A 486 -14.65 -11.90 24.60
N GLN A 487 -13.36 -11.58 24.57
CA GLN A 487 -12.36 -12.53 24.07
C GLN A 487 -12.34 -13.80 24.97
N PRO A 488 -12.43 -15.02 24.41
CA PRO A 488 -12.33 -16.25 25.17
C PRO A 488 -11.05 -16.31 26.01
N GLN A 489 -11.17 -16.71 27.27
CA GLN A 489 -10.05 -16.83 28.21
C GLN A 489 -9.76 -18.30 28.53
N PRO A 490 -8.49 -18.66 28.80
CA PRO A 490 -8.15 -20.00 29.26
C PRO A 490 -8.77 -20.30 30.63
N LYS A 491 -9.02 -21.58 30.93
CA LYS A 491 -9.48 -21.98 32.27
C LYS A 491 -8.35 -21.83 33.30
N PRO A 492 -8.65 -21.74 34.61
CA PRO A 492 -7.63 -21.73 35.65
C PRO A 492 -6.66 -22.92 35.50
N GLY A 493 -5.35 -22.62 35.41
CA GLY A 493 -4.30 -23.62 35.23
C GLY A 493 -3.97 -23.99 33.77
N GLU A 494 -4.75 -23.53 32.80
CA GLU A 494 -4.40 -23.67 31.38
C GLU A 494 -3.39 -22.60 30.93
N PRO A 495 -2.53 -22.88 29.93
CA PRO A 495 -1.65 -21.88 29.35
C PRO A 495 -2.44 -20.75 28.65
N ALA A 496 -1.77 -19.62 28.44
CA ALA A 496 -2.35 -18.51 27.67
C ALA A 496 -2.74 -18.95 26.25
N GLU A 497 -3.88 -18.45 25.79
CA GLU A 497 -4.36 -18.68 24.43
C GLU A 497 -3.46 -17.99 23.39
N ARG A 498 -3.33 -18.64 22.23
CA ARG A 498 -2.55 -18.13 21.10
C ARG A 498 -3.50 -17.75 19.98
N PHE A 499 -3.76 -16.46 19.86
CA PHE A 499 -4.61 -15.93 18.80
C PHE A 499 -3.79 -15.51 17.58
N ASN A 500 -4.42 -15.62 16.41
CA ASN A 500 -3.88 -15.02 15.19
C ASN A 500 -4.01 -13.48 15.24
N TRP A 501 -3.27 -12.78 14.39
CA TRP A 501 -3.41 -11.32 14.24
C TRP A 501 -4.84 -10.93 13.83
N ASP A 502 -5.36 -11.62 12.81
CA ASP A 502 -6.75 -11.59 12.33
C ASP A 502 -7.44 -12.91 12.74
N ALA A 503 -8.26 -12.88 13.78
CA ALA A 503 -8.98 -14.06 14.25
C ALA A 503 -10.38 -14.15 13.60
N PRO A 504 -10.88 -15.37 13.30
CA PRO A 504 -12.18 -15.53 12.68
C PRO A 504 -13.30 -15.32 13.71
N ILE A 505 -14.41 -14.72 13.29
CA ILE A 505 -15.67 -14.70 14.03
C ILE A 505 -16.80 -15.18 13.12
N ASN A 506 -17.77 -15.90 13.69
CA ASN A 506 -18.99 -16.28 13.00
C ASN A 506 -20.18 -16.22 13.95
N VAL A 507 -21.28 -15.63 13.50
CA VAL A 507 -22.58 -15.65 14.18
C VAL A 507 -23.42 -16.76 13.54
N SER A 508 -24.03 -17.61 14.36
CA SER A 508 -24.84 -18.73 13.88
C SER A 508 -26.11 -18.24 13.18
N THR A 509 -26.41 -18.80 12.01
CA THR A 509 -27.66 -18.55 11.28
C THR A 509 -28.87 -19.26 11.89
N HIS A 510 -28.65 -20.25 12.76
CA HIS A 510 -29.72 -21.02 13.43
C HIS A 510 -30.10 -20.45 14.80
N ASP A 511 -29.16 -19.77 15.46
CA ASP A 511 -29.35 -19.13 16.76
C ASP A 511 -28.51 -17.85 16.78
N PRO A 512 -29.14 -16.66 16.66
CA PRO A 512 -28.41 -15.40 16.54
C PRO A 512 -27.59 -15.04 17.78
N LYS A 513 -27.86 -15.65 18.94
CA LYS A 513 -27.07 -15.43 20.17
C LYS A 513 -25.79 -16.28 20.21
N ARG A 514 -25.70 -17.31 19.37
CA ARG A 514 -24.56 -18.21 19.33
C ARG A 514 -23.48 -17.65 18.41
N ILE A 515 -22.27 -17.56 18.95
CA ILE A 515 -21.09 -17.11 18.20
C ILE A 515 -19.93 -18.10 18.32
N TYR A 516 -19.09 -18.09 17.30
CA TYR A 516 -17.85 -18.87 17.22
C TYR A 516 -16.67 -17.94 17.04
N HIS A 517 -15.58 -18.24 17.74
CA HIS A 517 -14.30 -17.53 17.63
C HIS A 517 -13.15 -18.53 17.70
N ALA A 518 -11.92 -18.13 17.31
CA ALA A 518 -10.80 -19.07 17.33
C ALA A 518 -9.48 -18.47 17.83
N SER A 519 -8.86 -19.18 18.77
CA SER A 519 -7.44 -19.10 19.11
C SER A 519 -6.69 -20.21 18.36
N GLN A 520 -5.78 -20.94 19.04
CA GLN A 520 -5.33 -22.24 18.59
C GLN A 520 -6.44 -23.31 18.60
N ARG A 521 -7.58 -23.02 19.25
CA ARG A 521 -8.78 -23.87 19.33
C ARG A 521 -10.02 -23.10 18.92
N VAL A 522 -11.09 -23.83 18.57
CA VAL A 522 -12.41 -23.27 18.27
C VAL A 522 -13.20 -23.11 19.56
N TRP A 523 -13.76 -21.92 19.72
CA TRP A 523 -14.60 -21.52 20.85
C TRP A 523 -16.05 -21.34 20.39
N ARG A 524 -16.99 -21.75 21.24
CA ARG A 524 -18.42 -21.49 21.09
C ARG A 524 -18.92 -20.73 22.31
N SER A 525 -19.71 -19.70 22.08
CA SER A 525 -20.56 -19.06 23.08
C SER A 525 -22.01 -19.21 22.65
N ASP A 526 -22.90 -19.48 23.62
CA ASP A 526 -24.36 -19.58 23.43
C ASP A 526 -25.10 -18.31 23.94
N ASP A 527 -24.34 -17.33 24.43
CA ASP A 527 -24.80 -16.15 25.16
C ASP A 527 -24.06 -14.87 24.71
N ARG A 528 -23.81 -14.75 23.40
CA ARG A 528 -23.18 -13.57 22.77
C ARG A 528 -21.82 -13.20 23.34
N GLY A 529 -21.06 -14.16 23.82
CA GLY A 529 -19.70 -14.02 24.33
C GLY A 529 -19.58 -13.80 25.84
N ASP A 530 -20.67 -13.86 26.61
CA ASP A 530 -20.61 -13.75 28.07
C ASP A 530 -19.91 -14.98 28.69
N SER A 531 -20.07 -16.16 28.08
CA SER A 531 -19.34 -17.38 28.43
C SER A 531 -18.87 -18.15 27.20
N TRP A 532 -17.78 -18.91 27.35
CA TRP A 532 -17.13 -19.63 26.25
C TRP A 532 -16.83 -21.09 26.60
N THR A 533 -17.06 -21.97 25.62
CA THR A 533 -16.67 -23.39 25.66
C THR A 533 -15.73 -23.69 24.51
N ALA A 534 -14.56 -24.24 24.81
CA ALA A 534 -13.69 -24.82 23.80
C ALA A 534 -14.34 -26.09 23.24
N ILE A 535 -14.56 -26.14 21.92
CA ILE A 535 -15.18 -27.27 21.22
C ILE A 535 -14.20 -28.04 20.33
N SER A 536 -12.91 -27.70 20.40
CA SER A 536 -11.84 -28.41 19.72
C SER A 536 -10.58 -28.48 20.60
N PRO A 537 -9.65 -29.41 20.32
CA PRO A 537 -8.27 -29.33 20.81
C PRO A 537 -7.50 -28.21 20.08
N ASP A 538 -6.18 -28.12 20.35
CA ASP A 538 -5.25 -27.31 19.56
C ASP A 538 -5.21 -27.81 18.11
N LEU A 539 -5.56 -26.94 17.17
CA LEU A 539 -5.61 -27.20 15.72
C LEU A 539 -4.38 -26.68 14.98
N THR A 540 -3.38 -26.16 15.71
CA THR A 540 -2.14 -25.63 15.14
C THR A 540 -1.05 -26.69 15.13
N LYS A 541 0.07 -26.39 14.45
CA LYS A 541 1.27 -27.24 14.49
C LYS A 541 2.00 -27.22 15.84
N ASN A 542 1.61 -26.33 16.77
CA ASN A 542 2.25 -26.10 18.07
C ASN A 542 3.79 -25.97 17.99
N GLY A 543 4.31 -25.47 16.87
CA GLY A 543 5.74 -25.39 16.60
C GLY A 543 6.34 -24.05 17.07
N ASN A 544 7.62 -24.08 17.46
CA ASN A 544 8.36 -22.85 17.75
C ASN A 544 8.81 -22.19 16.44
N ARG A 545 8.18 -21.06 16.10
CA ARG A 545 8.52 -20.29 14.90
C ARG A 545 10.00 -19.86 14.87
N MET A 546 10.63 -19.61 16.02
CA MET A 546 12.02 -19.18 16.07
C MET A 546 13.03 -20.23 15.56
N HIS A 547 12.62 -21.49 15.42
CA HIS A 547 13.45 -22.58 14.90
C HIS A 547 13.13 -22.93 13.43
N MET A 548 12.22 -22.21 12.78
CA MET A 548 11.91 -22.47 11.37
C MET A 548 13.06 -22.00 10.48
N PRO A 549 13.49 -22.83 9.50
CA PRO A 549 14.53 -22.42 8.57
C PRO A 549 14.14 -21.17 7.78
N MET A 550 15.08 -20.24 7.64
CA MET A 550 14.91 -18.99 6.90
C MET A 550 16.14 -18.75 6.03
N MET A 551 15.92 -18.35 4.79
CA MET A 551 16.95 -18.11 3.78
C MET A 551 17.87 -19.32 3.55
N GLY A 552 17.29 -20.53 3.62
CA GLY A 552 18.01 -21.80 3.45
C GLY A 552 18.95 -22.15 4.62
N ARG A 553 18.71 -21.61 5.82
CA ARG A 553 19.52 -21.84 7.02
C ARG A 553 18.67 -22.18 8.24
#